data_AF-A0AAX2CNR6-F1
#
_entry.id   AF-A0AAX2CNR6-F1
#
_cell.length_a   1.000
_cell.length_b   1.000
_cell.length_c   1.000
_cell.angle_alpha   90.00
_cell.angle_beta   90.00
_cell.angle_gamma   90.00
#
_symmetry.space_group_name_H-M   'P 1'
#
loop_
_entity.id
_entity.type
_entity.pdbx_description
1 polymer ?
#
loop_
_entity_poly.entity_id
_entity_poly.type
_entity_poly.pdbx_seq_one_letter_code
_entity_poly.pdbx_strand_id
1 'polypeptide(L)' 'MYLFVVTYEIPPMIGELNVDINAKDEHEALYLVRNFLPRAAVVHGAQPKKV' A
#
# COMPACT_ATOMS: atom_id res chain seq x y z
N MET A 1 11.22 11.47 3.25
CA MET A 1 10.61 10.38 2.48
C MET A 1 9.81 9.56 3.46
N TYR A 2 8.48 9.53 3.35
CA TYR A 2 7.65 8.68 4.19
C TYR A 2 7.58 7.31 3.53
N LEU A 3 8.05 6.28 4.23
CA LEU A 3 7.81 4.91 3.81
C LEU A 3 6.47 4.46 4.40
N PHE A 4 5.55 4.00 3.57
CA PHE A 4 4.33 3.34 4.03
C PHE A 4 4.38 1.86 3.69
N VAL A 5 3.78 1.03 4.52
CA VAL A 5 3.50 -0.38 4.21
C VAL A 5 2.00 -0.49 3.96
N VAL A 6 1.62 -0.99 2.79
CA VAL A 6 0.23 -1.23 2.42
C VAL A 6 -0.04 -2.72 2.44
N THR A 7 -1.04 -3.13 3.22
CA THR A 7 -1.52 -4.51 3.23
C THR A 7 -2.62 -4.67 2.19
N TYR A 8 -2.51 -5.70 1.36
CA TYR A 8 -3.49 -6.02 0.33
C TYR A 8 -3.81 -7.51 0.27
N GLU A 9 -4.95 -7.84 -0.32
CA GLU A 9 -5.42 -9.20 -0.50
C GLU A 9 -5.83 -9.44 -1.95
N ILE A 10 -5.36 -10.53 -2.53
CA ILE A 10 -5.81 -11.08 -3.80
C ILE A 10 -6.17 -12.54 -3.51
N PRO A 11 -7.46 -12.87 -3.30
CA PRO A 11 -7.84 -14.19 -2.79
C PRO A 11 -7.20 -15.33 -3.59
N PRO A 12 -6.52 -16.29 -2.93
CA PRO A 12 -6.46 -16.51 -1.47
C PRO A 12 -5.22 -15.90 -0.77
N MET A 13 -4.45 -15.03 -1.43
CA MET A 13 -3.17 -14.49 -0.93
C MET A 13 -3.32 -13.14 -0.24
N ILE A 14 -2.65 -12.98 0.90
CA ILE A 14 -2.44 -11.69 1.58
C ILE A 14 -0.97 -11.29 1.39
N GLY A 15 -0.73 -10.04 1.04
CA GLY A 15 0.61 -9.50 0.80
C GLY A 15 0.79 -8.11 1.38
N GLU A 16 2.06 -7.71 1.47
CA GLU A 16 2.47 -6.38 1.90
C GLU A 16 3.29 -5.71 0.80
N LEU A 17 3.01 -4.43 0.54
CA LEU A 17 3.76 -3.61 -0.40
C LEU A 17 4.42 -2.44 0.34
N ASN A 18 5.73 -2.31 0.21
CA ASN A 18 6.45 -1.14 0.69
C ASN A 18 6.31 -0.02 -0.35
N VAL A 19 5.74 1.11 0.07
CA VAL A 19 5.62 2.34 -0.71
C VAL A 19 6.79 3.23 -0.31
N ASP A 20 7.90 3.11 -1.03
CA ASP A 20 9.08 3.97 -0.92
C ASP A 20 9.00 5.14 -1.92
N ILE A 21 7.78 5.64 -2.13
CA ILE A 21 7.51 6.78 -2.99
C ILE A 21 7.14 7.92 -2.06
N ASN A 22 7.50 9.16 -2.42
CA ASN A 22 7.31 10.36 -1.59
C ASN A 22 5.84 10.74 -1.41
N ALA A 23 5.04 9.85 -0.81
CA ALA A 23 3.67 10.09 -0.39
C ALA A 23 3.68 11.06 0.79
N LYS A 24 2.82 12.06 0.72
CA LYS A 24 2.65 13.09 1.74
C LYS A 24 1.84 12.58 2.93
N ASP A 25 0.93 11.63 2.67
CA ASP A 25 0.01 11.06 3.63
C ASP A 25 -0.43 9.63 3.24
N GLU A 26 -1.22 9.01 4.11
CA GLU A 26 -1.77 7.66 3.93
C GLU A 26 -2.66 7.55 2.67
N HIS A 27 -3.45 8.58 2.36
CA HIS A 27 -4.35 8.55 1.22
C HIS A 27 -3.60 8.55 -0.11
N GLU A 28 -2.53 9.36 -0.21
CA GLU A 28 -1.65 9.36 -1.37
C GLU A 28 -0.91 8.01 -1.48
N ALA A 29 -0.46 7.43 -0.37
CA ALA A 29 0.14 6.09 -0.39
C ALA A 29 -0.83 5.03 -0.91
N LEU A 30 -2.09 5.01 -0.42
CA LEU A 30 -3.13 4.09 -0.89
C LEU A 30 -3.48 4.29 -2.38
N TYR A 31 -3.58 5.54 -2.82
CA TYR A 31 -3.84 5.87 -4.21
C TYR A 31 -2.72 5.37 -5.13
N LEU A 32 -1.46 5.59 -4.75
CA LEU A 32 -0.32 5.11 -5.52
C LEU A 32 -0.33 3.58 -5.63
N VAL A 33 -0.51 2.86 -4.52
CA VAL A 33 -0.50 1.38 -4.50
C VAL A 33 -1.60 0.76 -5.35
N ARG A 34 -2.80 1.37 -5.39
CA ARG A 34 -3.89 0.89 -6.25
C ARG A 34 -3.51 0.84 -7.74
N ASN A 35 -2.57 1.67 -8.19
CA ASN A 35 -2.10 1.63 -9.58
C ASN A 35 -1.13 0.46 -9.86
N PHE A 36 -0.50 -0.10 -8.82
CA PHE A 36 0.46 -1.20 -8.94
C PHE A 36 -0.15 -2.57 -8.64
N LEU A 37 -1.32 -2.62 -8.00
CA LEU A 37 -2.01 -3.86 -7.70
C LEU A 37 -2.99 -4.26 -8.82
N PRO A 38 -3.24 -5.56 -9.02
CA PRO A 38 -4.33 -6.03 -9.86
C PRO A 38 -5.67 -5.45 -9.43
N ARG A 39 -6.59 -5.20 -10.37
CA ARG A 39 -7.94 -4.67 -10.06
C ARG A 39 -8.73 -5.51 -9.06
N ALA A 40 -8.44 -6.80 -8.98
CA ALA A 40 -9.07 -7.72 -8.03
C ALA A 40 -8.51 -7.60 -6.60
N ALA A 41 -7.44 -6.82 -6.39
CA ALA A 41 -6.84 -6.65 -5.09
C ALA A 41 -7.70 -5.74 -4.19
N VAL A 42 -7.92 -6.17 -2.96
CA VAL A 42 -8.53 -5.37 -1.90
C VAL A 42 -7.41 -4.79 -1.06
N VAL A 43 -7.43 -3.47 -0.84
CA VAL A 43 -6.43 -2.79 0.01
C VAL A 43 -7.04 -2.57 1.38
N HIS A 44 -6.35 -3.03 2.43
CA HIS A 44 -6.84 -3.03 3.81
C HIS A 44 -6.42 -1.76 4.58
N GLY A 45 -5.35 -1.09 4.17
CA GLY A 45 -4.88 0.16 4.77
C GLY A 45 -3.40 0.42 4.49
N ALA A 46 -2.91 1.62 4.84
CA ALA A 46 -1.49 1.93 4.86
C ALA A 46 -1.04 2.29 6.27
N GLN A 47 0.10 1.79 6.68
CA GLN A 47 0.73 2.17 7.95
C GLN A 47 2.10 2.80 7.68
N PRO A 48 2.48 3.88 8.39
CA PRO A 48 3.84 4.39 8.31
C PRO A 48 4.80 3.27 8.72
N LYS A 49 5.81 2.99 7.91
CA LYS A 49 6.85 2.05 8.30
C LYS A 49 7.67 2.69 9.40
N LYS A 50 7.61 2.09 10.60
CA LYS A 50 8.52 2.42 11.69
C LYS A 50 9.89 1.89 11.30
N VAL A 51 10.85 2.81 11.15
CA VAL A 51 12.27 2.50 10.93
C VAL A 51 12.88 2.01 12.23
#